data_AF-A0AAD7BIU9-F1
#
_entry.id   AF-A0AAD7BIU9-F1
#
_cell.length_a   1.000
_cell.length_b   1.000
_cell.length_c   1.000
_cell.angle_alpha   90.00
_cell.angle_beta   90.00
_cell.angle_gamma   90.00
#
_symmetry.space_group_name_H-M   'P 1'
#
loop_
_entity.id
_entity.type
_entity.pdbx_description
1 polymer ?
#
loop_
_entity_poly.entity_id
_entity_poly.type
_entity_poly.pdbx_seq_one_letter_code
_entity_poly.pdbx_strand_id
1 'polypeptide(L)'
;MAELARGYYDDLQSDESEQDLESKDIAIEEALQHIPSRENLPQMQPLKETLQEEAVLEALKQSSNGTAPGMDGIPNELWKRLHCIFLDTSKKNNDLGPSERKPAFDVVRTLTAVFNDVETNGTCADSKFA
;
A
#
# COMPACT_ATOMS: atom_id res chain seq x y z
N MET A 1 19.66 -39.33 -13.23
CA MET A 1 18.86 -38.11 -13.01
C MET A 1 18.74 -37.79 -11.53
N ALA A 2 18.21 -38.71 -10.70
CA ALA A 2 18.10 -38.51 -9.24
C ALA A 2 19.46 -38.30 -8.53
N GLU A 3 20.50 -39.05 -8.92
CA GLU A 3 21.85 -38.89 -8.34
C GLU A 3 22.51 -37.56 -8.69
N LEU A 4 22.22 -37.03 -9.88
CA LEU A 4 22.75 -35.76 -10.38
C LEU A 4 22.11 -34.58 -9.63
N ALA A 5 20.81 -34.68 -9.37
CA ALA A 5 20.08 -33.71 -8.56
C ALA A 5 20.51 -33.76 -7.08
N ARG A 6 20.79 -34.95 -6.54
CA ARG A 6 21.28 -35.13 -5.17
C ARG A 6 22.68 -34.53 -5.00
N GLY A 7 23.62 -34.85 -5.89
CA GLY A 7 24.97 -34.30 -5.85
C GLY A 7 24.97 -32.77 -5.88
N TYR A 8 24.18 -32.17 -6.78
CA TYR A 8 24.04 -30.72 -6.84
C TYR A 8 23.52 -30.09 -5.53
N TYR A 9 22.57 -30.73 -4.86
CA TYR A 9 22.02 -30.22 -3.59
C TYR A 9 23.00 -30.38 -2.43
N ASP A 10 23.70 -31.51 -2.34
CA ASP A 10 24.70 -31.78 -1.31
C ASP A 10 25.89 -30.81 -1.43
N ASP A 11 26.31 -30.53 -2.67
CA ASP A 11 27.38 -29.58 -2.98
C ASP A 11 26.98 -28.15 -2.60
N LEU A 12 25.75 -27.73 -2.93
CA LEU A 12 25.23 -26.39 -2.61
C LEU A 12 25.09 -26.14 -1.11
N GLN A 13 24.73 -27.17 -0.33
CA GLN A 13 24.60 -27.06 1.13
C GLN A 13 25.95 -26.97 1.84
N SER A 14 27.00 -27.49 1.20
CA SER A 14 28.37 -27.49 1.72
C SER A 14 29.19 -26.30 1.20
N ASP A 15 28.59 -25.48 0.33
CA ASP A 15 29.24 -24.37 -0.32
C ASP A 15 29.34 -23.18 0.65
N GLU A 16 30.49 -23.10 1.33
CA GLU A 16 30.89 -21.98 2.18
C GLU A 16 31.51 -20.83 1.37
N SER A 17 31.27 -20.74 0.05
CA SER A 17 31.58 -19.55 -0.74
C SER A 17 30.64 -18.38 -0.38
N GLU A 18 30.54 -18.06 0.90
CA GLU A 18 30.07 -16.76 1.31
C GLU A 18 31.07 -15.73 0.77
N GLN A 19 30.67 -15.08 -0.32
CA GLN A 19 31.34 -13.87 -0.77
C GLN A 19 31.47 -12.92 0.43
N ASP A 20 32.67 -12.38 0.58
CA ASP A 20 32.95 -11.30 1.51
C ASP A 20 31.87 -10.20 1.36
N LEU A 21 31.46 -9.60 2.48
CA LEU A 21 30.40 -8.59 2.50
C LEU A 21 30.70 -7.42 1.55
N GLU A 22 31.97 -7.02 1.42
CA GLU A 22 32.42 -5.95 0.51
C GLU A 22 32.22 -6.37 -0.95
N SER A 23 32.62 -7.59 -1.30
CA SER A 23 32.42 -8.17 -2.64
C SER A 23 30.93 -8.35 -2.98
N LYS A 24 30.08 -8.68 -2.01
CA LYS A 24 28.62 -8.75 -2.17
C LYS A 24 28.04 -7.38 -2.46
N ASP A 25 28.42 -6.36 -1.70
CA ASP A 25 27.90 -5.00 -1.87
C ASP A 25 28.28 -4.44 -3.25
N ILE A 26 29.52 -4.68 -3.70
CA ILE A 26 29.96 -4.31 -5.05
C ILE A 26 29.12 -5.02 -6.13
N ALA A 27 28.91 -6.34 -5.99
CA ALA A 27 28.10 -7.10 -6.94
C ALA A 27 26.63 -6.65 -6.95
N ILE A 28 26.08 -6.26 -5.80
CA ILE A 28 24.74 -5.68 -5.66
C ILE A 28 24.68 -4.33 -6.37
N GLU A 29 25.63 -3.43 -6.14
CA GLU A 29 25.69 -2.13 -6.83
C GLU A 29 25.84 -2.29 -8.34
N GLU A 30 26.74 -3.16 -8.81
CA GLU A 30 26.88 -3.47 -10.23
C GLU A 30 25.56 -3.99 -10.82
N ALA A 31 24.90 -4.93 -10.15
CA ALA A 31 23.61 -5.45 -10.60
C ALA A 31 22.55 -4.34 -10.68
N LEU A 32 22.48 -3.46 -9.68
CA LEU A 32 21.56 -2.33 -9.64
C LEU A 32 21.83 -1.31 -10.76
N GLN A 33 23.09 -1.06 -11.12
CA GLN A 33 23.45 -0.16 -12.24
C GLN A 33 22.95 -0.66 -13.60
N HIS A 34 22.79 -1.98 -13.77
CA HIS A 34 22.27 -2.57 -15.01
C HIS A 34 20.74 -2.60 -15.07
N ILE A 35 20.04 -2.27 -13.97
CA ILE A 35 18.59 -2.14 -13.96
C ILE A 35 18.26 -0.75 -14.52
N PRO A 36 17.65 -0.65 -15.73
CA PRO A 36 17.28 0.64 -16.27
C PRO A 36 16.30 1.33 -15.32
N SER A 37 16.59 2.58 -14.93
CA SER A 37 15.70 3.36 -14.07
C SER A 37 14.31 3.41 -14.70
N ARG A 38 13.32 2.93 -13.95
CA ARG A 38 11.91 2.84 -14.40
C ARG A 38 11.24 4.20 -14.55
N GLU A 39 11.90 5.27 -14.14
CA GLU A 39 11.37 6.63 -14.04
C GLU A 39 10.76 7.20 -15.34
N ASN A 40 11.08 6.61 -16.49
CA ASN A 40 10.63 7.04 -17.82
C ASN A 40 9.78 6.02 -18.58
N LEU A 41 9.27 4.96 -17.93
CA LEU A 41 8.32 4.08 -18.61
C LEU A 41 6.98 4.80 -18.76
N PRO A 42 6.35 4.83 -19.96
CA PRO A 42 5.06 5.50 -20.18
C PRO A 42 3.97 5.03 -19.20
N GLN A 43 4.03 3.76 -18.80
CA GLN A 43 3.16 3.14 -17.80
C GLN A 43 3.35 3.65 -16.35
N MET A 44 4.36 4.50 -16.08
CA MET A 44 4.53 5.16 -14.78
C MET A 44 3.83 6.53 -14.69
N GLN A 45 3.33 7.08 -15.80
CA GLN A 45 2.56 8.33 -15.77
C GLN A 45 1.33 8.26 -14.83
N PRO A 46 0.47 7.22 -14.87
CA PRO A 46 -0.67 7.14 -13.96
C PRO A 46 -0.28 6.93 -12.49
N LEU A 47 0.95 6.47 -12.22
CA LEU A 47 1.47 6.33 -10.85
C LEU A 47 1.96 7.66 -10.26
N LYS A 48 2.17 8.70 -11.10
CA LYS A 48 2.53 10.06 -10.66
C LYS A 48 1.30 10.95 -10.48
N GLU A 49 0.11 10.47 -10.82
CA GLU A 49 -1.12 11.25 -10.72
C GLU A 49 -1.62 11.24 -9.27
N THR A 50 -2.15 12.39 -8.82
CA THR A 50 -2.81 12.48 -7.52
C THR A 50 -4.00 11.55 -7.46
N LEU A 51 -4.12 10.82 -6.35
CA LEU A 51 -5.18 9.85 -6.12
C LEU A 51 -6.54 10.56 -6.08
N GLN A 52 -7.51 10.02 -6.82
CA GLN A 52 -8.88 10.52 -6.87
C GLN A 52 -9.77 9.80 -5.85
N GLU A 53 -10.84 10.47 -5.38
CA GLU A 53 -11.78 9.91 -4.41
C GLU A 53 -12.47 8.63 -4.92
N GLU A 54 -12.72 8.54 -6.23
CA GLU A 54 -13.31 7.36 -6.87
C GLU A 54 -12.41 6.13 -6.73
N ALA A 55 -11.09 6.30 -6.85
CA ALA A 55 -10.13 5.21 -6.70
C ALA A 55 -10.11 4.69 -5.26
N VAL A 56 -10.13 5.60 -4.28
CA VAL A 56 -10.20 5.25 -2.85
C VAL A 56 -11.53 4.55 -2.52
N LEU A 57 -12.64 5.06 -3.05
CA LEU A 57 -13.95 4.44 -2.86
C LEU A 57 -14.00 3.03 -3.45
N GLU A 58 -13.45 2.84 -4.66
CA GLU A 58 -13.43 1.53 -5.32
C GLU A 58 -12.55 0.54 -4.55
N ALA A 59 -11.35 0.96 -4.13
CA ALA A 59 -10.48 0.16 -3.27
C ALA A 59 -11.16 -0.21 -1.94
N LEU A 60 -11.86 0.75 -1.32
CA LEU A 60 -12.60 0.50 -0.08
C LEU A 60 -13.74 -0.52 -0.28
N LYS A 61 -14.43 -0.51 -1.42
CA LYS A 61 -15.47 -1.51 -1.73
C LYS A 61 -14.88 -2.90 -1.93
N GLN A 62 -13.74 -2.98 -2.63
CA GLN A 62 -13.06 -4.22 -2.98
C GLN A 62 -12.26 -4.84 -1.83
N SER A 63 -12.01 -4.09 -0.74
CA SER A 63 -11.27 -4.64 0.41
C SER A 63 -11.98 -5.87 0.99
N SER A 64 -11.21 -6.83 1.48
CA SER A 64 -11.75 -8.12 1.93
C SER A 64 -12.49 -7.98 3.25
N ASN A 65 -13.59 -8.72 3.39
CA ASN A 65 -14.31 -8.88 4.66
C ASN A 65 -13.86 -10.19 5.34
N GLY A 66 -13.92 -10.23 6.66
CA GLY A 66 -13.64 -11.40 7.49
C GLY A 66 -12.17 -11.82 7.52
N THR A 67 -11.27 -10.96 7.03
CA THR A 67 -9.82 -11.15 7.12
C THR A 67 -9.31 -10.67 8.48
N ALA A 68 -8.19 -11.25 8.91
CA ALA A 68 -7.51 -10.78 10.11
C ALA A 68 -7.11 -9.31 9.92
N PRO A 69 -7.40 -8.43 10.89
CA PRO A 69 -6.99 -7.04 10.80
C PRO A 69 -5.47 -6.90 10.82
N GLY A 70 -4.98 -5.77 10.33
CA GLY A 70 -3.55 -5.45 10.33
C GLY A 70 -2.98 -5.24 11.74
N MET A 71 -1.76 -4.71 11.80
CA MET A 71 -1.06 -4.45 13.08
C MET A 71 -1.81 -3.46 14.00
N ASP A 72 -2.68 -2.63 13.43
CA ASP A 72 -3.56 -1.69 14.15
C ASP A 72 -4.81 -2.35 14.76
N GLY A 73 -5.11 -3.60 14.39
CA GLY A 73 -6.32 -4.31 14.81
C GLY A 73 -7.60 -3.76 14.19
N ILE A 74 -7.53 -2.87 13.19
CA ILE A 74 -8.70 -2.26 12.56
C ILE A 74 -9.17 -3.11 11.37
N PRO A 75 -10.40 -3.65 11.41
CA PRO A 75 -10.94 -4.43 10.31
C PRO A 75 -11.42 -3.53 9.15
N ASN A 76 -11.37 -4.04 7.92
CA ASN A 76 -11.86 -3.35 6.72
C ASN A 76 -13.35 -2.95 6.84
N GLU A 77 -14.13 -3.73 7.57
CA GLU A 77 -15.54 -3.49 7.85
C GLU A 77 -15.79 -2.18 8.59
N LEU A 78 -14.84 -1.74 9.44
CA LEU A 78 -14.97 -0.46 10.12
C LEU A 78 -14.98 0.67 9.09
N TRP A 79 -14.00 0.67 8.18
CA TRP A 79 -13.87 1.69 7.13
C TRP A 79 -15.09 1.70 6.21
N LYS A 80 -15.56 0.53 5.79
CA LYS A 80 -16.80 0.39 5.00
C LYS A 80 -18.01 0.92 5.76
N ARG A 81 -18.10 0.61 7.07
CA ARG A 81 -19.22 1.05 7.91
C ARG A 81 -19.23 2.56 8.09
N LEU A 82 -18.07 3.20 8.26
CA LEU A 82 -17.95 4.66 8.33
C LEU A 82 -18.46 5.31 7.04
N HIS A 83 -18.14 4.75 5.87
CA HIS A 83 -18.66 5.23 4.60
C HIS A 83 -20.18 5.08 4.50
N CYS A 84 -20.76 3.97 4.95
CA CYS A 84 -22.23 3.82 5.00
C CYS A 84 -22.88 4.87 5.91
N ILE A 85 -22.31 5.11 7.10
CA ILE A 85 -22.82 6.11 8.04
C ILE A 85 -22.77 7.52 7.43
N PHE A 86 -21.70 7.83 6.69
CA PHE A 86 -21.59 9.07 5.93
C PHE A 86 -22.75 9.22 4.94
N LEU A 87 -22.99 8.22 4.08
CA LEU A 87 -24.07 8.25 3.09
C LEU A 87 -25.45 8.42 3.75
N ASP A 88 -25.71 7.67 4.82
CA ASP A 88 -26.97 7.76 5.57
C ASP A 88 -27.19 9.14 6.19
N THR A 89 -26.14 9.73 6.74
CA THR A 89 -26.19 11.04 7.39
C THR A 89 -26.35 12.14 6.34
N SER A 90 -25.59 12.08 5.25
CA SER A 90 -25.68 13.01 4.13
C SER A 90 -27.07 12.98 3.49
N LYS A 91 -27.65 11.78 3.30
CA LYS A 91 -29.01 11.63 2.79
C LYS A 91 -30.04 12.29 3.71
N LYS A 92 -29.98 12.02 5.02
CA LYS A 92 -30.88 12.64 6.00
C LYS A 92 -30.73 14.17 6.04
N ASN A 93 -29.51 14.68 5.91
CA ASN A 93 -29.24 16.12 5.90
C ASN A 93 -29.80 16.85 4.68
N ASN A 94 -30.02 16.15 3.55
CA ASN A 94 -30.62 16.75 2.36
C ASN A 94 -32.10 17.11 2.57
N ASP A 95 -32.79 16.38 3.45
CA ASP A 95 -34.20 16.61 3.77
C ASP A 95 -34.39 17.59 4.94
N LEU A 96 -33.30 18.03 5.59
CA LEU A 96 -33.31 18.87 6.79
C LEU A 96 -32.91 20.33 6.47
N GLY A 97 -33.49 21.27 7.22
CA GLY A 97 -33.09 22.68 7.19
C GLY A 97 -31.64 22.88 7.67
N PRO A 98 -30.96 23.98 7.31
CA PRO A 98 -29.53 24.20 7.63
C PRO A 98 -29.18 24.07 9.11
N SER A 99 -30.10 24.48 9.99
CA SER A 99 -29.96 24.43 11.45
C SER A 99 -30.17 23.03 12.07
N GLU A 100 -30.68 22.07 11.31
CA GLU A 100 -31.01 20.71 11.79
C GLU A 100 -30.02 19.66 11.25
N ARG A 101 -29.10 20.06 10.36
CA ARG A 101 -28.11 19.15 9.78
C ARG A 101 -27.15 18.65 10.83
N LYS A 102 -26.89 17.33 10.79
CA LYS A 102 -25.90 16.68 11.65
C LYS A 102 -24.54 16.66 10.96
N PRO A 103 -23.42 16.72 11.70
CA PRO A 103 -22.11 16.53 11.11
C PRO A 103 -22.00 15.13 10.47
N ALA A 104 -21.51 15.08 9.23
CA ALA A 104 -21.26 13.85 8.48
C ALA A 104 -19.75 13.71 8.26
N PHE A 105 -19.18 12.56 8.64
CA PHE A 105 -17.76 12.30 8.49
C PHE A 105 -17.47 11.58 7.17
N ASP A 106 -16.82 12.27 6.23
CA ASP A 106 -16.47 11.70 4.93
C ASP A 106 -15.13 10.95 5.00
N VAL A 107 -15.21 9.64 5.20
CA VAL A 107 -14.03 8.78 5.32
C VAL A 107 -13.25 8.67 4.00
N VAL A 108 -13.93 8.71 2.85
CA VAL A 108 -13.27 8.57 1.54
C VAL A 108 -12.43 9.79 1.28
N ARG A 109 -13.03 10.98 1.40
CA ARG A 109 -12.31 12.24 1.24
C ARG A 109 -11.15 12.40 2.22
N THR A 110 -11.35 11.95 3.46
CA THR A 110 -10.29 11.96 4.48
C THR A 110 -9.12 11.07 4.08
N LEU A 111 -9.37 9.82 3.66
CA LEU A 111 -8.32 8.90 3.21
C LEU A 111 -7.61 9.41 1.97
N THR A 112 -8.34 9.95 0.98
CA THR A 112 -7.74 10.56 -0.22
C THR A 112 -6.78 11.69 0.13
N ALA A 113 -7.16 12.56 1.08
CA ALA A 113 -6.30 13.65 1.52
C ALA A 113 -5.04 13.14 2.20
N VAL A 114 -5.16 12.13 3.08
CA VAL A 114 -4.01 11.53 3.78
C VAL A 114 -3.06 10.83 2.80
N PHE A 115 -3.57 10.04 1.86
CA PHE A 115 -2.70 9.35 0.89
C PHE A 115 -1.94 10.32 0.00
N ASN A 116 -2.61 11.37 -0.50
CA ASN A 116 -1.96 12.40 -1.30
C ASN A 116 -0.93 13.23 -0.49
N ASP A 117 -1.19 13.45 0.80
CA ASP A 117 -0.24 14.12 1.69
C ASP A 117 1.02 13.27 1.89
N VAL A 118 0.87 11.97 2.14
CA VAL A 118 2.00 11.03 2.25
C VAL A 118 2.78 10.94 0.94
N GLU A 119 2.11 10.89 -0.21
CA GLU A 119 2.77 10.86 -1.52
C GLU A 119 3.60 12.12 -1.78
N THR A 120 3.11 13.29 -1.32
CA THR A 120 3.75 14.59 -1.58
C THR A 120 4.86 14.91 -0.56
N ASN A 121 4.62 14.63 0.71
CA ASN A 121 5.46 15.06 1.83
C ASN A 121 6.25 13.92 2.48
N GLY A 122 5.99 12.68 2.09
CA GLY A 122 6.54 11.49 2.73
C GLY A 122 5.89 11.19 4.08
N THR A 123 6.41 10.18 4.78
CA THR A 123 6.00 9.87 6.15
C THR A 123 6.94 10.54 7.15
N CYS A 124 6.45 10.79 8.37
CA CYS A 124 7.32 11.22 9.47
C CYS A 124 8.33 10.12 9.81
N ALA A 125 9.57 10.48 10.13
CA ALA A 125 10.66 9.52 10.41
C ALA A 125 10.33 8.51 11.53
N ASP A 126 9.54 8.92 12.53
CA ASP A 126 9.13 8.08 13.66
C ASP A 126 7.78 7.36 13.42
N SER A 127 7.21 7.53 12.24
CA SER A 127 5.94 6.90 11.89
C SER A 127 6.10 5.39 11.73
N LYS A 128 5.16 4.63 12.29
CA LYS A 128 5.03 3.18 12.00
C LYS A 128 4.22 2.90 10.73
N PHE A 129 3.89 3.95 9.98
CA PHE A 129 3.23 3.86 8.70
C PHE A 129 4.29 3.47 7.66
N ALA A 130 4.39 2.16 7.39
CA ALA A 130 5.29 1.54 6.42
C ALA A 130 4.60 0.33 5.78
#